data_AF-A0A060Y4M2-F1
#
_entry.id   AF-A0A060Y4M2-F1
#
_cell.length_a   1.000
_cell.length_b   1.000
_cell.length_c   1.000
_cell.angle_alpha   90.00
_cell.angle_beta   90.00
_cell.angle_gamma   90.00
#
_symmetry.space_group_name_H-M   'P 1'
#
loop_
_entity.id
_entity.type
_entity.pdbx_description
1 polymer ?
#
loop_
_entity_poly.entity_id
_entity_poly.type
_entity_poly.pdbx_seq_one_letter_code
_entity_poly.pdbx_strand_id
1 'polypeptide(L)'
;MWNLFAQDMKYAMEEHKNNRLCKSADYMNLHFKVKWLYNEYCRDLTFFKSRVPEYPAWFEPFVIQWLDENEEVSRDFLHGALERDKKDGFQVTSEHALFSCSVVDVFSQLNQSFEIIRKLECPDPQIIGNCMKRFAKTIGNVLISYSDIISKCFANYVNMEKVPCILINNIQQLRVQLERMFEAMGGKDVSGSHIPVCPQYQSVRPSGCAWTGVRLCVRGRVCVCVDGCVYMYLLVCVFQLCKEASDFLKDLQLKLNTVMDDLSRIFSVSFQPQIEDNVKQMGDILGQVKGTNVGANNCSSVAQDADKVLEPIMDFLDSK
;
A
#
# COMPACT_ATOMS: atom_id res chain seq x y z
N MET A 1 31.29 29.90 -4.22
CA MET A 1 29.93 30.25 -4.67
C MET A 1 28.86 29.50 -3.90
N TRP A 2 28.82 28.15 -3.91
CA TRP A 2 27.82 27.38 -3.14
C TRP A 2 27.70 27.80 -1.67
N ASN A 3 28.79 27.95 -0.93
CA ASN A 3 28.72 28.30 0.50
C ASN A 3 28.04 29.64 0.78
N LEU A 4 28.25 30.64 -0.09
CA LEU A 4 27.60 31.96 0.04
C LEU A 4 26.10 31.83 -0.25
N PHE A 5 25.75 31.17 -1.36
CA PHE A 5 24.36 30.88 -1.71
C PHE A 5 23.64 30.07 -0.63
N ALA A 6 24.30 29.05 -0.07
CA ALA A 6 23.76 28.17 0.96
C ALA A 6 23.43 28.95 2.25
N GLN A 7 24.30 29.88 2.64
CA GLN A 7 24.08 30.72 3.81
C GLN A 7 22.85 31.62 3.63
N ASP A 8 22.75 32.30 2.49
CA ASP A 8 21.62 33.20 2.18
C ASP A 8 20.31 32.40 2.03
N MET A 9 20.36 31.26 1.32
CA MET A 9 19.20 30.39 1.12
C MET A 9 18.69 29.82 2.44
N LYS A 10 19.57 29.38 3.33
CA LYS A 10 19.19 28.89 4.66
C LYS A 10 18.42 29.96 5.44
N TYR A 11 18.96 31.18 5.50
CA TYR A 11 18.30 32.29 6.20
C TYR A 11 16.93 32.62 5.58
N ALA A 12 16.86 32.69 4.25
CA ALA A 12 15.60 32.93 3.54
C ALA A 12 14.55 31.84 3.84
N MET A 13 14.93 30.55 3.85
CA MET A 13 14.00 29.47 4.16
C MET A 13 13.55 29.47 5.63
N GLU A 14 14.41 29.89 6.57
CA GLU A 14 14.02 30.10 7.97
C GLU A 14 12.99 31.23 8.12
N GLU A 15 13.13 32.33 7.37
CA GLU A 15 12.15 33.41 7.33
C GLU A 15 10.82 32.96 6.71
N HIS A 16 10.88 32.28 5.56
CA HIS A 16 9.70 31.75 4.87
C HIS A 16 8.95 30.69 5.70
N LYS A 17 9.64 29.95 6.57
CA LYS A 17 9.03 28.97 7.46
C LYS A 17 8.05 29.63 8.44
N ASN A 18 8.34 30.86 8.87
CA ASN A 18 7.50 31.62 9.80
C ASN A 18 6.33 32.32 9.10
N ASN A 19 6.54 32.83 7.88
CA ASN A 19 5.55 33.66 7.19
C ASN A 19 4.65 32.90 6.19
N ARG A 20 5.17 31.84 5.56
CA ARG A 20 4.48 30.95 4.59
C ARG A 20 3.62 31.68 3.53
N LEU A 21 4.17 32.69 2.87
CA LEU A 21 3.43 33.54 1.93
C LEU A 21 3.31 32.98 0.50
N CYS A 22 4.11 31.97 0.13
CA CYS A 22 4.11 31.35 -1.21
C CYS A 22 3.37 30.00 -1.21
N LYS A 23 3.03 29.49 -2.41
CA LYS A 23 2.40 28.17 -2.54
C LYS A 23 3.41 27.07 -2.25
N SER A 24 2.95 25.95 -1.68
CA SER A 24 3.78 24.76 -1.45
C SER A 24 4.51 24.28 -2.71
N ALA A 25 3.83 24.34 -3.87
CA ALA A 25 4.41 23.99 -5.18
C ALA A 25 5.62 24.87 -5.56
N ASP A 26 5.64 26.15 -5.18
CA ASP A 26 6.77 27.04 -5.46
C ASP A 26 7.99 26.63 -4.64
N TYR A 27 7.80 26.26 -3.36
CA TYR A 27 8.87 25.73 -2.51
C TYR A 27 9.37 24.36 -3.00
N MET A 28 8.47 23.48 -3.45
CA MET A 28 8.85 22.19 -4.04
C MET A 28 9.71 22.40 -5.30
N ASN A 29 9.30 23.30 -6.19
CA ASN A 29 10.06 23.65 -7.40
C ASN A 29 11.43 24.25 -7.07
N LEU A 30 11.50 25.12 -6.04
CA LEU A 30 12.77 25.67 -5.56
C LEU A 30 13.67 24.57 -5.00
N HIS A 31 13.12 23.64 -4.21
CA HIS A 31 13.86 22.49 -3.68
C HIS A 31 14.45 21.65 -4.82
N PHE A 32 13.68 21.35 -5.88
CA PHE A 32 14.20 20.63 -7.05
C PHE A 32 15.35 21.38 -7.74
N LYS A 33 15.27 22.71 -7.86
CA LYS A 33 16.34 23.54 -8.44
C LYS A 33 17.60 23.54 -7.59
N VAL A 34 17.46 23.67 -6.26
CA VAL A 34 18.60 23.63 -5.31
C VAL A 34 19.24 22.25 -5.30
N LYS A 35 18.44 21.17 -5.32
CA LYS A 35 18.91 19.79 -5.48
C LYS A 35 19.75 19.66 -6.75
N TRP A 36 19.21 20.10 -7.89
CA TRP A 36 19.90 20.02 -9.18
C TRP A 36 21.23 20.79 -9.13
N LEU A 37 21.22 22.03 -8.66
CA LEU A 37 22.43 22.85 -8.52
C LEU A 37 23.50 22.18 -7.65
N TYR A 38 23.09 21.60 -6.50
CA TYR A 38 24.01 20.88 -5.62
C TYR A 38 24.59 19.64 -6.30
N ASN A 39 23.75 18.85 -6.94
CA ASN A 39 24.16 17.60 -7.57
C ASN A 39 25.10 17.83 -8.75
N GLU A 40 24.82 18.84 -9.57
CA GLU A 40 25.58 19.15 -10.77
C GLU A 40 26.97 19.71 -10.45
N TYR A 41 27.07 20.59 -9.46
CA TYR A 41 28.30 21.37 -9.25
C TYR A 41 29.02 21.11 -7.92
N CYS A 42 28.35 20.53 -6.92
CA CYS A 42 28.89 20.44 -5.55
C CYS A 42 29.16 19.01 -5.09
N ARG A 43 28.28 18.06 -5.44
CA ARG A 43 28.29 16.68 -4.94
C ARG A 43 29.64 15.97 -5.08
N ASP A 44 30.31 16.13 -6.22
CA ASP A 44 31.56 15.42 -6.52
C ASP A 44 32.83 16.12 -6.05
N LEU A 45 32.71 17.32 -5.46
CA LEU A 45 33.86 18.03 -4.90
C LEU A 45 34.40 17.30 -3.67
N THR A 46 35.73 17.22 -3.53
CA THR A 46 36.42 16.47 -2.47
C THR A 46 35.92 16.80 -1.06
N PHE A 47 35.57 18.07 -0.80
CA PHE A 47 35.05 18.51 0.50
C PHE A 47 33.64 17.95 0.82
N PHE A 48 32.80 17.75 -0.19
CA PHE A 48 31.39 17.37 -0.04
C PHE A 48 31.11 15.88 -0.27
N LYS A 49 31.98 15.17 -1.00
CA LYS A 49 31.79 13.79 -1.48
C LYS A 49 31.45 12.74 -0.40
N SER A 50 31.77 13.00 0.86
CA SER A 50 31.52 12.10 1.99
C SER A 50 30.60 12.67 3.07
N ARG A 51 29.91 13.79 2.78
CA ARG A 51 29.03 14.47 3.74
C ARG A 51 27.58 14.44 3.27
N VAL A 52 26.67 14.27 4.22
CA VAL A 52 25.24 14.49 3.97
C VAL A 52 25.04 16.02 3.82
N PRO A 53 24.43 16.49 2.72
CA PRO A 53 24.24 17.92 2.52
C PRO A 53 23.12 18.47 3.42
N GLU A 54 23.28 19.72 3.86
CA GLU A 54 22.33 20.38 4.76
C GLU A 54 21.08 20.92 4.06
N TYR A 55 21.12 21.14 2.75
CA TYR A 55 20.04 21.83 2.03
C TYR A 55 18.65 21.18 2.19
N PRO A 56 18.47 19.85 2.25
CA PRO A 56 17.15 19.26 2.40
C PRO A 56 16.45 19.71 3.69
N ALA A 57 17.20 19.98 4.76
CA ALA A 57 16.66 20.42 6.04
C ALA A 57 15.99 21.79 5.95
N TRP A 58 16.44 22.65 5.04
CA TRP A 58 15.82 23.96 4.82
C TRP A 58 14.43 23.83 4.20
N PHE A 59 14.21 22.76 3.42
CA PHE A 59 12.97 22.53 2.69
C PHE A 59 12.00 21.59 3.39
N GLU A 60 12.44 20.80 4.38
CA GLU A 60 11.62 19.80 5.07
C GLU A 60 10.25 20.35 5.53
N PRO A 61 10.13 21.51 6.21
CA PRO A 61 8.82 22.02 6.65
C PRO A 61 7.84 22.29 5.51
N PHE A 62 8.34 22.64 4.32
CA PHE A 62 7.54 22.94 3.13
C PHE A 62 7.17 21.67 2.37
N VAL A 63 8.03 20.65 2.38
CA VAL A 63 7.69 19.31 1.86
C VAL A 63 6.58 18.70 2.71
N ILE A 64 6.67 18.81 4.05
CA ILE A 64 5.60 18.34 4.94
C ILE A 64 4.29 19.09 4.69
N GLN A 65 4.34 20.42 4.52
CA GLN A 65 3.14 21.19 4.13
C GLN A 65 2.56 20.71 2.80
N TRP A 66 3.41 20.48 1.80
CA TRP A 66 2.95 19.95 0.51
C TRP A 66 2.28 18.58 0.67
N LEU A 67 2.79 17.71 1.55
CA LEU A 67 2.16 16.43 1.86
C LEU A 67 0.81 16.58 2.57
N ASP A 68 0.65 17.59 3.43
CA ASP A 68 -0.63 17.92 4.05
C ASP A 68 -1.67 18.32 3.00
N GLU A 69 -1.32 19.26 2.12
CA GLU A 69 -2.19 19.69 1.01
C GLU A 69 -2.47 18.54 0.03
N ASN A 70 -1.47 17.69 -0.25
CA ASN A 70 -1.62 16.53 -1.12
C ASN A 70 -2.60 15.49 -0.55
N GLU A 71 -2.69 15.36 0.78
CA GLU A 71 -3.68 14.48 1.39
C GLU A 71 -5.10 14.96 1.13
N GLU A 72 -5.37 16.25 1.24
CA GLU A 72 -6.69 16.82 0.95
C GLU A 72 -7.07 16.58 -0.52
N VAL A 73 -6.16 16.89 -1.44
CA VAL A 73 -6.34 16.63 -2.89
C VAL A 73 -6.61 15.15 -3.16
N SER A 74 -5.90 14.25 -2.47
CA SER A 74 -6.09 12.80 -2.65
C SER A 74 -7.45 12.32 -2.14
N ARG A 75 -7.99 12.91 -1.06
CA ARG A 75 -9.34 12.59 -0.57
C ARG A 75 -10.43 13.14 -1.49
N ASP A 76 -10.28 14.35 -2.00
CA ASP A 76 -11.24 14.92 -2.96
C ASP A 76 -11.26 14.10 -4.26
N PHE A 77 -10.07 13.69 -4.73
CA PHE A 77 -9.95 12.79 -5.88
C PHE A 77 -10.62 11.44 -5.64
N LEU A 78 -10.42 10.84 -4.45
CA LEU A 78 -11.08 9.60 -4.04
C LEU A 78 -12.62 9.71 -4.14
N HIS A 79 -13.21 10.78 -3.58
CA HIS A 79 -14.64 11.00 -3.65
C HIS A 79 -15.13 11.09 -5.10
N GLY A 80 -14.43 11.84 -5.94
CA GLY A 80 -14.74 11.92 -7.37
C GLY A 80 -14.63 10.57 -8.08
N ALA A 81 -13.63 9.74 -7.76
CA ALA A 81 -13.44 8.42 -8.34
C ALA A 81 -14.57 7.46 -7.96
N LEU A 82 -14.95 7.41 -6.68
CA LEU A 82 -16.03 6.55 -6.19
C LEU A 82 -17.40 6.96 -6.76
N GLU A 83 -17.69 8.26 -6.84
CA GLU A 83 -18.98 8.71 -7.41
C GLU A 83 -19.09 8.41 -8.91
N ARG A 84 -17.97 8.47 -9.66
CA ARG A 84 -17.95 8.03 -11.07
C ARG A 84 -18.21 6.52 -11.18
N ASP A 85 -17.47 5.72 -10.42
CA ASP A 85 -17.59 4.26 -10.45
C ASP A 85 -18.99 3.79 -10.02
N LYS A 86 -19.56 4.45 -9.02
CA LYS A 86 -20.95 4.25 -8.60
C LYS A 86 -21.94 4.57 -9.72
N LYS A 87 -21.74 5.65 -10.47
CA LYS A 87 -22.60 6.02 -11.61
C LYS A 87 -22.51 5.00 -12.74
N ASP A 88 -21.34 4.38 -12.91
CA ASP A 88 -21.12 3.29 -13.87
C ASP A 88 -21.61 1.93 -13.36
N GLY A 89 -22.10 1.87 -12.11
CA GLY A 89 -22.68 0.67 -11.50
C GLY A 89 -21.64 -0.33 -11.00
N PHE A 90 -20.42 0.12 -10.66
CA PHE A 90 -19.32 -0.72 -10.17
C PHE A 90 -19.01 -1.89 -11.10
N GLN A 91 -18.68 -1.60 -12.37
CA GLN A 91 -18.30 -2.66 -13.31
C GLN A 91 -16.93 -3.25 -12.96
N VAL A 92 -16.76 -4.56 -13.16
CA VAL A 92 -15.44 -5.18 -13.10
C VAL A 92 -14.54 -4.58 -14.18
N THR A 93 -13.27 -4.39 -13.84
CA THR A 93 -12.29 -3.80 -14.76
C THR A 93 -12.01 -4.73 -15.94
N SER A 94 -11.96 -6.04 -15.71
CA SER A 94 -11.83 -7.06 -16.76
C SER A 94 -12.18 -8.45 -16.22
N GLU A 95 -12.21 -9.47 -17.08
CA GLU A 95 -12.38 -10.88 -16.69
C GLU A 95 -11.32 -11.35 -15.67
N HIS A 96 -10.11 -10.81 -15.73
CA HIS A 96 -9.01 -11.14 -14.82
C HIS A 96 -8.85 -10.15 -13.65
N ALA A 97 -9.70 -9.11 -13.60
CA ALA A 97 -9.66 -8.06 -12.58
C ALA A 97 -11.07 -7.82 -12.04
N LEU A 98 -11.42 -8.59 -11.00
CA LEU A 98 -12.77 -8.67 -10.41
C LEU A 98 -13.12 -7.49 -9.47
N PHE A 99 -12.35 -6.40 -9.55
CA PHE A 99 -12.55 -5.14 -8.84
C PHE A 99 -12.85 -4.03 -9.86
N SER A 100 -13.45 -2.94 -9.42
CA SER A 100 -13.88 -1.82 -10.27
C SER A 100 -12.84 -0.71 -10.39
N CYS A 101 -13.09 0.26 -11.29
CA CYS A 101 -12.10 1.22 -11.74
C CYS A 101 -11.63 2.19 -10.65
N SER A 102 -12.44 2.51 -9.65
CA SER A 102 -12.08 3.47 -8.60
C SER A 102 -10.85 3.04 -7.78
N VAL A 103 -10.62 1.72 -7.63
CA VAL A 103 -9.40 1.21 -6.99
C VAL A 103 -8.15 1.60 -7.78
N VAL A 104 -8.20 1.46 -9.12
CA VAL A 104 -7.08 1.80 -10.00
C VAL A 104 -6.82 3.30 -9.96
N ASP A 105 -7.88 4.11 -10.04
CA ASP A 105 -7.80 5.57 -9.98
C ASP A 105 -7.11 6.05 -8.69
N VAL A 106 -7.56 5.55 -7.53
CA VAL A 106 -7.03 5.95 -6.22
C VAL A 106 -5.56 5.58 -6.08
N PHE A 107 -5.17 4.36 -6.46
CA PHE A 107 -3.75 3.97 -6.40
C PHE A 107 -2.89 4.68 -7.44
N SER A 108 -3.43 5.03 -8.60
CA SER A 108 -2.73 5.88 -9.57
C SER A 108 -2.40 7.25 -8.96
N GLN A 109 -3.38 7.90 -8.31
CA GLN A 109 -3.19 9.18 -7.61
C GLN A 109 -2.17 9.10 -6.47
N LEU A 110 -2.25 8.06 -5.64
CA LEU A 110 -1.28 7.83 -4.56
C LEU A 110 0.12 7.57 -5.10
N ASN A 111 0.27 6.76 -6.16
CA ASN A 111 1.56 6.49 -6.78
C ASN A 111 2.16 7.75 -7.43
N GLN A 112 1.35 8.59 -8.08
CA GLN A 112 1.82 9.87 -8.62
C GLN A 112 2.37 10.77 -7.51
N SER A 113 1.68 10.83 -6.37
CA SER A 113 2.13 11.58 -5.18
C SER A 113 3.45 11.03 -4.65
N PHE A 114 3.57 9.70 -4.55
CA PHE A 114 4.78 9.01 -4.10
C PHE A 114 5.99 9.29 -5.01
N GLU A 115 5.78 9.27 -6.33
CA GLU A 115 6.83 9.53 -7.31
C GLU A 115 7.40 10.96 -7.21
N ILE A 116 6.60 11.95 -6.78
CA ILE A 116 7.10 13.30 -6.49
C ILE A 116 8.10 13.26 -5.33
N ILE A 117 7.77 12.55 -4.24
CA ILE A 117 8.65 12.38 -3.08
C ILE A 117 9.93 11.64 -3.50
N ARG A 118 9.83 10.58 -4.30
CA ARG A 118 10.99 9.84 -4.80
C ARG A 118 11.90 10.70 -5.65
N LYS A 119 11.34 11.53 -6.53
CA LYS A 119 12.10 12.45 -7.38
C LYS A 119 12.84 13.52 -6.59
N LEU A 120 12.46 13.81 -5.34
CA LEU A 120 13.29 14.65 -4.46
C LEU A 120 14.68 14.06 -4.26
N GLU A 121 14.84 12.73 -4.39
CA GLU A 121 16.13 12.03 -4.24
C GLU A 121 16.88 12.52 -2.99
N CYS A 122 16.13 12.67 -1.89
CA CYS A 122 16.63 13.33 -0.69
C CYS A 122 17.83 12.54 -0.13
N PRO A 123 19.02 13.17 -0.02
CA PRO A 123 20.22 12.49 0.43
C PRO A 123 20.27 12.30 1.95
N ASP A 124 19.39 12.96 2.71
CA ASP A 124 19.29 12.82 4.16
C ASP A 124 18.26 11.73 4.54
N PRO A 125 18.71 10.60 5.14
CA PRO A 125 17.84 9.48 5.50
C PRO A 125 16.83 9.81 6.60
N GLN A 126 17.11 10.78 7.48
CA GLN A 126 16.19 11.18 8.53
C GLN A 126 15.02 11.98 7.94
N ILE A 127 15.32 12.93 7.05
CA ILE A 127 14.30 13.80 6.42
C ILE A 127 13.39 12.98 5.50
N ILE A 128 13.95 12.10 4.67
CA ILE A 128 13.12 11.22 3.84
C ILE A 128 12.30 10.25 4.67
N GLY A 129 12.82 9.77 5.81
CA GLY A 129 12.08 9.00 6.80
C GLY A 129 10.86 9.76 7.35
N ASN A 130 11.01 11.05 7.68
CA ASN A 130 9.92 11.91 8.14
C ASN A 130 8.85 12.12 7.05
N CYS A 131 9.28 12.37 5.80
CA CYS A 131 8.38 12.49 4.66
C CYS A 131 7.55 11.21 4.47
N MET A 132 8.19 10.05 4.63
CA MET A 132 7.58 8.75 4.38
C MET A 132 6.64 8.34 5.51
N LYS A 133 6.97 8.70 6.75
CA LYS A 133 6.04 8.61 7.89
C LYS A 133 4.80 9.48 7.67
N ARG A 134 4.97 10.70 7.16
CA ARG A 134 3.84 11.58 6.86
C ARG A 134 2.98 11.04 5.72
N PHE A 135 3.62 10.54 4.66
CA PHE A 135 2.93 9.99 3.50
C PHE A 135 2.23 8.66 3.79
N ALA A 136 2.78 7.82 4.68
CA ALA A 136 2.09 6.63 5.19
C ALA A 136 0.74 6.98 5.83
N LYS A 137 0.66 8.09 6.57
CA LYS A 137 -0.62 8.60 7.10
C LYS A 137 -1.58 9.04 6.01
N THR A 138 -1.09 9.69 4.94
CA THR A 138 -1.90 10.05 3.77
C THR A 138 -2.54 8.81 3.15
N ILE A 139 -1.74 7.76 2.90
CA ILE A 139 -2.23 6.47 2.39
C ILE A 139 -3.31 5.90 3.32
N GLY A 140 -3.04 5.86 4.63
CA GLY A 140 -3.98 5.37 5.62
C GLY A 140 -5.32 6.12 5.61
N ASN A 141 -5.28 7.45 5.64
CA ASN A 141 -6.49 8.26 5.68
C ASN A 141 -7.31 8.12 4.38
N VAL A 142 -6.67 8.05 3.22
CA VAL A 142 -7.34 7.83 1.93
C VAL A 142 -7.97 6.45 1.86
N LEU A 143 -7.25 5.38 2.21
CA LEU A 143 -7.77 4.02 2.11
C LEU A 143 -8.87 3.72 3.15
N ILE A 144 -8.74 4.24 4.38
CA ILE A 144 -9.81 4.16 5.38
C ILE A 144 -11.04 4.95 4.92
N SER A 145 -10.85 6.14 4.34
CA SER A 145 -11.97 6.90 3.79
C SER A 145 -12.69 6.14 2.68
N TYR A 146 -11.96 5.45 1.79
CA TYR A 146 -12.55 4.57 0.78
C TYR A 146 -13.40 3.49 1.47
N SER A 147 -12.81 2.76 2.42
CA SER A 147 -13.50 1.63 3.07
C SER A 147 -14.72 2.09 3.87
N ASP A 148 -14.66 3.26 4.51
CA ASP A 148 -15.77 3.84 5.26
C ASP A 148 -16.94 4.22 4.34
N ILE A 149 -16.65 4.79 3.16
CA ILE A 149 -17.68 5.13 2.17
C ILE A 149 -18.39 3.86 1.70
N ILE A 150 -17.62 2.83 1.32
CA ILE A 150 -18.19 1.55 0.89
C ILE A 150 -19.02 0.92 2.01
N SER A 151 -18.49 0.80 3.22
CA SER A 151 -19.21 0.24 4.37
C SER A 151 -20.52 0.95 4.67
N LYS A 152 -20.57 2.28 4.55
CA LYS A 152 -21.81 3.06 4.77
C LYS A 152 -22.89 2.80 3.74
N CYS A 153 -22.52 2.51 2.50
CA CYS A 153 -23.50 2.30 1.42
C CYS A 153 -23.71 0.83 1.05
N PHE A 154 -22.90 -0.11 1.58
CA PHE A 154 -22.91 -1.52 1.21
C PHE A 154 -24.28 -2.18 1.34
N ALA A 155 -25.00 -1.88 2.43
CA ALA A 155 -26.36 -2.40 2.66
C ALA A 155 -27.36 -2.05 1.54
N ASN A 156 -27.11 -0.99 0.77
CA ASN A 156 -27.97 -0.61 -0.36
C ASN A 156 -27.77 -1.51 -1.59
N TYR A 157 -26.67 -2.27 -1.64
CA TYR A 157 -26.30 -3.09 -2.79
C TYR A 157 -26.47 -4.59 -2.55
N VAL A 158 -26.73 -5.05 -1.32
CA VAL A 158 -26.77 -6.49 -0.97
C VAL A 158 -27.73 -7.33 -1.84
N ASN A 159 -28.78 -6.72 -2.37
CA ASN A 159 -29.76 -7.37 -3.25
C ASN A 159 -29.41 -7.27 -4.74
N MET A 160 -28.32 -6.58 -5.10
CA MET A 160 -27.83 -6.49 -6.47
C MET A 160 -26.84 -7.63 -6.70
N GLU A 161 -27.06 -8.43 -7.74
CA GLU A 161 -26.35 -9.68 -8.03
C GLU A 161 -24.83 -9.63 -7.79
N LYS A 162 -24.07 -8.92 -8.65
CA LYS A 162 -22.60 -8.97 -8.64
C LYS A 162 -21.95 -7.85 -7.83
N VAL A 163 -22.68 -6.76 -7.57
CA VAL A 163 -22.11 -5.52 -7.01
C VAL A 163 -21.51 -5.74 -5.60
N PRO A 164 -22.15 -6.43 -4.64
CA PRO A 164 -21.56 -6.72 -3.33
C PRO A 164 -20.23 -7.45 -3.43
N CYS A 165 -20.13 -8.45 -4.31
CA CYS A 165 -18.89 -9.18 -4.55
C CYS A 165 -17.80 -8.27 -5.10
N ILE A 166 -18.13 -7.38 -6.04
CA ILE A 166 -17.19 -6.41 -6.60
C ILE A 166 -16.71 -5.42 -5.52
N LEU A 167 -17.61 -4.95 -4.65
CA LEU A 167 -17.23 -4.05 -3.56
C LEU A 167 -16.34 -4.73 -2.51
N ILE A 168 -16.58 -6.00 -2.18
CA ILE A 168 -15.68 -6.80 -1.33
C ILE A 168 -14.31 -6.98 -2.02
N ASN A 169 -14.32 -7.31 -3.32
CA ASN A 169 -13.10 -7.43 -4.13
C ASN A 169 -12.32 -6.10 -4.18
N ASN A 170 -13.01 -4.96 -4.20
CA ASN A 170 -12.36 -3.65 -4.12
C ASN A 170 -11.57 -3.50 -2.83
N ILE A 171 -12.17 -3.82 -1.66
CA ILE A 171 -11.48 -3.76 -0.36
C ILE A 171 -10.29 -4.72 -0.33
N GLN A 172 -10.44 -5.93 -0.85
CA GLN A 172 -9.33 -6.87 -0.98
C GLN A 172 -8.22 -6.31 -1.88
N GLN A 173 -8.57 -5.66 -2.99
CA GLN A 173 -7.61 -5.06 -3.89
C GLN A 173 -6.89 -3.86 -3.25
N LEU A 174 -7.55 -3.10 -2.36
CA LEU A 174 -6.87 -2.07 -1.56
C LEU A 174 -5.74 -2.68 -0.73
N ARG A 175 -5.95 -3.84 -0.12
CA ARG A 175 -4.93 -4.56 0.66
C ARG A 175 -3.76 -5.00 -0.21
N VAL A 176 -4.04 -5.62 -1.35
CA VAL A 176 -3.01 -6.09 -2.29
C VAL A 176 -2.15 -4.94 -2.81
N GLN A 177 -2.77 -3.81 -3.20
CA GLN A 177 -2.03 -2.65 -3.70
C GLN A 177 -1.31 -1.89 -2.58
N LEU A 178 -1.85 -1.88 -1.36
CA LEU A 178 -1.18 -1.32 -0.19
C LEU A 178 0.13 -2.08 0.12
N GLU A 179 0.14 -3.40 -0.02
CA GLU A 179 1.36 -4.22 0.17
C GLU A 179 2.44 -3.86 -0.86
N ARG A 180 2.06 -3.74 -2.14
CA ARG A 180 2.98 -3.29 -3.20
C ARG A 180 3.53 -1.90 -2.94
N MET A 181 2.68 -0.99 -2.43
CA MET A 181 3.09 0.36 -2.09
C MET A 181 4.03 0.37 -0.87
N PHE A 182 3.77 -0.47 0.13
CA PHE A 182 4.65 -0.69 1.27
C PHE A 182 6.05 -1.17 0.86
N GLU A 183 6.13 -2.16 -0.04
CA GLU A 183 7.40 -2.63 -0.62
C GLU A 183 8.12 -1.52 -1.39
N ALA A 184 7.40 -0.76 -2.22
CA ALA A 184 7.95 0.35 -2.99
C ALA A 184 8.50 1.47 -2.07
N MET A 185 7.89 1.67 -0.91
CA MET A 185 8.35 2.55 0.17
C MET A 185 9.49 1.94 0.99
N GLY A 186 10.09 0.82 0.59
CA GLY A 186 11.21 0.21 1.30
C GLY A 186 10.83 -0.64 2.50
N GLY A 187 9.56 -1.05 2.60
CA GLY A 187 9.08 -2.03 3.55
C GLY A 187 9.69 -3.42 3.33
N LYS A 188 9.84 -4.19 4.41
CA LYS A 188 10.24 -5.61 4.36
C LYS A 188 9.42 -6.40 5.36
N ASP A 189 9.03 -7.60 4.98
CA ASP A 189 8.45 -8.55 5.92
C ASP A 189 9.53 -9.17 6.80
N VAL A 190 9.29 -9.13 8.11
CA VAL A 190 10.20 -9.72 9.11
C VAL A 190 9.92 -11.23 9.25
N SER A 191 8.86 -11.74 8.62
CA SER A 191 8.50 -13.15 8.58
C SER A 191 9.01 -13.81 7.29
N GLY A 192 10.25 -14.30 7.32
CA GLY A 192 10.74 -15.23 6.29
C GLY A 192 11.91 -14.74 5.45
N SER A 193 13.01 -14.35 6.08
CA SER A 193 14.37 -14.63 5.58
C SER A 193 15.37 -14.10 6.60
N HIS A 194 16.39 -14.90 6.90
CA HIS A 194 17.49 -14.52 7.76
C HIS A 194 17.99 -13.11 7.43
N ILE A 195 17.71 -12.17 8.31
CA ILE A 195 18.42 -10.90 8.37
C ILE A 195 19.85 -11.29 8.76
N PRO A 196 20.88 -11.05 7.93
CA PRO A 196 22.22 -10.94 8.49
C PRO A 196 22.15 -9.69 9.36
N VAL A 197 22.02 -9.90 10.67
CA VAL A 197 22.27 -8.87 11.67
C VAL A 197 23.64 -8.31 11.28
N CYS A 198 23.70 -7.03 10.93
CA CYS A 198 24.97 -6.35 10.76
C CYS A 198 25.69 -6.49 12.09
N PRO A 199 26.79 -7.26 12.21
CA PRO A 199 27.51 -7.33 13.47
C PRO A 199 27.94 -5.90 13.76
N GLN A 200 27.66 -5.45 14.98
CA GLN A 200 28.28 -4.25 15.53
C GLN A 200 29.75 -4.25 15.12
N TYR A 201 30.15 -3.20 14.41
CA TYR A 201 31.53 -2.74 14.22
C TYR A 201 32.60 -3.75 14.65
N GLN A 202 32.87 -4.77 13.84
CA GLN A 202 34.07 -5.58 13.98
C GLN A 202 34.94 -5.35 12.76
N SER A 203 36.01 -4.60 12.98
CA SER A 203 37.19 -4.55 12.12
C SER A 203 37.77 -5.97 12.03
N VAL A 204 37.30 -6.76 11.06
CA VAL A 204 37.97 -8.02 10.70
C VAL A 204 38.88 -7.70 9.52
N ARG A 205 40.20 -7.72 9.72
CA ARG A 205 41.18 -7.71 8.63
C ARG A 205 41.11 -9.07 7.93
N PRO A 206 40.64 -9.19 6.67
CA PRO A 206 40.82 -10.42 5.93
C PRO A 206 42.23 -10.40 5.36
N SER A 207 43.08 -11.32 5.81
CA SER A 207 44.36 -11.60 5.17
C SER A 207 44.09 -12.01 3.72
N GLY A 208 44.45 -11.18 2.74
CA GLY A 208 44.49 -11.59 1.33
C GLY A 208 43.53 -10.90 0.35
N CYS A 209 43.30 -9.59 0.44
CA CYS A 209 42.76 -8.84 -0.70
C CYS A 209 43.87 -8.58 -1.74
N ALA A 210 43.91 -9.37 -2.81
CA ALA A 210 44.91 -9.28 -3.88
C ALA A 210 44.64 -8.18 -4.94
N TRP A 211 43.77 -7.21 -4.65
CA TRP A 211 43.33 -6.20 -5.61
C TRP A 211 43.31 -4.81 -4.97
N THR A 212 43.89 -3.82 -5.64
CA THR A 212 43.75 -2.39 -5.35
C THR A 212 42.79 -1.79 -6.37
N GLY A 213 41.71 -1.12 -5.92
CA GLY A 213 40.73 -0.48 -6.80
C GLY A 213 39.26 -0.62 -6.38
N VAL A 214 38.36 -0.12 -7.23
CA VAL A 214 36.90 -0.17 -7.07
C VAL A 214 36.35 -1.39 -7.82
N ARG A 215 35.56 -2.24 -7.15
CA ARG A 215 34.90 -3.38 -7.80
C ARG A 215 33.40 -3.35 -7.55
N LEU A 216 32.61 -3.44 -8.63
CA LEU A 216 31.17 -3.73 -8.52
C LEU A 216 31.00 -5.18 -8.08
N CYS A 217 30.26 -5.38 -6.99
CA CYS A 217 29.81 -6.69 -6.56
C CYS A 217 28.38 -6.94 -7.05
N VAL A 218 28.06 -8.20 -7.37
CA VAL A 218 26.72 -8.59 -7.79
C VAL A 218 25.71 -8.23 -6.69
N ARG A 219 24.59 -7.59 -7.07
CA ARG A 219 23.58 -6.91 -6.22
C ARG A 219 23.87 -5.44 -5.85
N GLY A 220 24.57 -4.69 -6.71
CA GLY A 220 24.61 -3.22 -6.62
C GLY A 220 25.42 -2.66 -5.45
N ARG A 221 26.34 -3.45 -4.87
CA ARG A 221 27.27 -3.00 -3.84
C ARG A 221 28.61 -2.62 -4.48
N VAL A 222 29.16 -1.48 -4.11
CA VAL A 222 30.50 -1.05 -4.51
C VAL A 222 31.46 -1.34 -3.35
N CYS A 223 32.48 -2.17 -3.58
CA CYS A 223 33.55 -2.41 -2.61
C CYS A 223 34.78 -1.60 -3.02
N VAL A 224 35.36 -0.85 -2.08
CA VAL A 224 36.62 -0.12 -2.29
C VAL A 224 37.68 -0.72 -1.37
N CYS A 225 38.80 -1.16 -1.94
CA CYS A 225 39.93 -1.67 -1.17
C CYS A 225 41.09 -0.65 -1.22
N VAL A 226 41.46 -0.09 -0.07
CA VAL A 226 42.60 0.83 0.09
C VAL A 226 43.50 0.26 1.18
N ASP A 227 44.80 0.12 0.88
CA ASP A 227 45.83 -0.38 1.82
C ASP A 227 45.48 -1.69 2.54
N GLY A 228 44.84 -2.62 1.82
CA GLY A 228 44.45 -3.93 2.36
C GLY A 228 43.22 -3.90 3.29
N CYS A 229 42.56 -2.75 3.45
CA CYS A 229 41.29 -2.63 4.17
C CYS A 229 40.13 -2.48 3.18
N VAL A 230 39.06 -3.28 3.38
CA VAL A 230 37.82 -3.18 2.60
C VAL A 230 36.92 -2.15 3.27
N TYR A 231 36.70 -1.02 2.61
CA TYR A 231 35.73 -0.02 3.02
C TYR A 231 34.43 -0.27 2.25
N MET A 232 33.37 -0.65 2.97
CA MET A 232 32.04 -0.79 2.40
C MET A 232 31.39 0.59 2.34
N TYR A 233 31.61 1.32 1.26
CA TYR A 233 30.89 2.57 1.02
C TYR A 233 29.44 2.25 0.65
N LEU A 234 28.52 2.59 1.54
CA LEU A 234 27.08 2.46 1.38
C LEU A 234 26.58 3.48 0.33
N LEU A 235 26.89 3.29 -0.94
CA LEU A 235 26.35 4.15 -2.02
C LEU A 235 25.00 3.69 -2.57
N VAL A 236 24.35 2.76 -1.88
CA VAL A 236 22.91 2.52 -1.98
C VAL A 236 22.46 2.31 -0.54
N CYS A 237 22.09 3.40 0.16
CA CYS A 237 21.12 3.27 1.24
C CYS A 237 19.91 2.59 0.61
N VAL A 238 19.76 1.29 0.84
CA VAL A 238 18.49 0.62 0.63
C VAL A 238 17.54 1.38 1.54
N PHE A 239 16.76 2.28 0.94
CA PHE A 239 15.77 3.08 1.61
C PHE A 239 14.90 2.11 2.40
N GLN A 240 15.02 2.12 3.72
CA GLN A 240 14.30 1.24 4.61
C GLN A 240 13.24 2.08 5.28
N LEU A 241 11.98 1.69 5.09
CA LEU A 241 10.87 2.36 5.76
C LEU A 241 11.10 2.31 7.28
N CYS A 242 10.93 3.45 7.95
CA CYS A 242 11.11 3.49 9.39
C CYS A 242 10.08 2.60 10.09
N LYS A 243 10.45 2.04 11.25
CA LYS A 243 9.61 1.08 11.98
C LYS A 243 8.20 1.63 12.25
N GLU A 244 8.10 2.88 12.67
CA GLU A 244 6.82 3.52 12.97
C GLU A 244 5.88 3.58 11.75
N ALA A 245 6.40 3.98 10.59
CA ALA A 245 5.60 4.02 9.36
C ALA A 245 5.24 2.61 8.87
N SER A 246 6.18 1.66 9.01
CA SER A 246 5.95 0.25 8.69
C SER A 246 4.83 -0.35 9.55
N ASP A 247 4.92 -0.18 10.86
CA ASP A 247 3.94 -0.71 11.81
C ASP A 247 2.56 -0.07 11.55
N PHE A 248 2.50 1.22 11.25
CA PHE A 248 1.26 1.90 10.87
C PHE A 248 0.61 1.30 9.60
N LEU A 249 1.39 1.03 8.54
CA LEU A 249 0.85 0.43 7.31
C LEU A 249 0.44 -1.04 7.50
N LYS A 250 1.09 -1.77 8.41
CA LYS A 250 0.68 -3.12 8.81
C LYS A 250 -0.63 -3.10 9.62
N ASP A 251 -0.78 -2.16 10.55
CA ASP A 251 -2.04 -1.96 11.26
C ASP A 251 -3.18 -1.57 10.29
N LEU A 252 -2.86 -0.79 9.25
CA LEU A 252 -3.81 -0.47 8.19
C LEU A 252 -4.24 -1.72 7.40
N GLN A 253 -3.31 -2.63 7.08
CA GLN A 253 -3.64 -3.93 6.46
C GLN A 253 -4.64 -4.72 7.29
N LEU A 254 -4.44 -4.76 8.61
CA LEU A 254 -5.35 -5.44 9.54
C LEU A 254 -6.74 -4.78 9.55
N LYS A 255 -6.81 -3.44 9.60
CA LYS A 255 -8.08 -2.71 9.56
C LYS A 255 -8.86 -2.98 8.28
N LEU A 256 -8.19 -2.96 7.12
CA LEU A 256 -8.83 -3.28 5.84
C LEU A 256 -9.31 -4.73 5.78
N ASN A 257 -8.57 -5.67 6.37
CA ASN A 257 -9.03 -7.06 6.50
C ASN A 257 -10.31 -7.14 7.35
N THR A 258 -10.35 -6.47 8.50
CA THR A 258 -11.56 -6.42 9.34
C THR A 258 -12.76 -5.85 8.58
N VAL A 259 -12.57 -4.77 7.79
CA VAL A 259 -13.67 -4.24 6.96
C VAL A 259 -14.14 -5.28 5.96
N MET A 260 -13.24 -5.99 5.28
CA MET A 260 -13.60 -7.06 4.35
C MET A 260 -14.42 -8.16 5.04
N ASP A 261 -14.02 -8.57 6.25
CA ASP A 261 -14.74 -9.57 7.05
C ASP A 261 -16.14 -9.07 7.42
N ASP A 262 -16.28 -7.81 7.81
CA ASP A 262 -17.57 -7.19 8.13
C ASP A 262 -18.50 -7.08 6.92
N LEU A 263 -17.99 -6.67 5.76
CA LEU A 263 -18.76 -6.62 4.52
C LEU A 263 -19.23 -8.03 4.11
N SER A 264 -18.33 -9.01 4.21
CA SER A 264 -18.64 -10.41 3.92
C SER A 264 -19.71 -10.94 4.86
N ARG A 265 -19.64 -10.61 6.15
CA ARG A 265 -20.67 -10.98 7.13
C ARG A 265 -22.03 -10.35 6.80
N ILE A 266 -22.06 -9.05 6.46
CA ILE A 266 -23.30 -8.38 6.06
C ILE A 266 -23.90 -9.04 4.82
N PHE A 267 -23.07 -9.39 3.84
CA PHE A 267 -23.52 -10.06 2.63
C PHE A 267 -24.05 -11.47 2.91
N SER A 268 -23.34 -12.27 3.71
CA SER A 268 -23.79 -13.62 4.09
C SER A 268 -25.12 -13.60 4.85
N VAL A 269 -25.31 -12.64 5.78
CA VAL A 269 -26.58 -12.49 6.51
C VAL A 269 -27.73 -12.10 5.59
N SER A 270 -27.47 -11.44 4.46
CA SER A 270 -28.53 -11.08 3.50
C SER A 270 -29.22 -12.31 2.88
N PHE A 271 -28.54 -13.45 2.81
CA PHE A 271 -29.11 -14.71 2.31
C PHE A 271 -29.86 -15.52 3.38
N GLN A 272 -29.72 -15.15 4.66
CA GLN A 272 -30.26 -15.93 5.77
C GLN A 272 -31.77 -16.23 5.65
N PRO A 273 -32.66 -15.28 5.29
CA PRO A 273 -34.08 -15.57 5.15
C PRO A 273 -34.38 -16.62 4.07
N GLN A 274 -33.66 -16.54 2.93
CA GLN A 274 -33.83 -17.48 1.82
C GLN A 274 -33.31 -18.87 2.18
N ILE A 275 -32.17 -18.94 2.89
CA ILE A 275 -31.62 -20.20 3.38
C ILE A 275 -32.56 -20.84 4.41
N GLU A 276 -33.13 -20.06 5.34
CA GLU A 276 -34.08 -20.56 6.33
C GLU A 276 -35.36 -21.12 5.67
N ASP A 277 -35.89 -20.43 4.66
CA ASP A 277 -37.04 -20.91 3.89
C ASP A 277 -36.71 -22.19 3.11
N ASN A 278 -35.54 -22.27 2.47
CA ASN A 278 -35.10 -23.47 1.78
C ASN A 278 -34.96 -24.64 2.76
N VAL A 279 -34.25 -24.46 3.88
CA VAL A 279 -34.08 -25.50 4.91
C VAL A 279 -35.42 -25.97 5.46
N LYS A 280 -36.39 -25.08 5.63
CA LYS A 280 -37.76 -25.45 6.03
C LYS A 280 -38.43 -26.34 4.98
N GLN A 281 -38.36 -25.98 3.69
CA GLN A 281 -38.89 -26.80 2.60
C GLN A 281 -38.22 -28.17 2.54
N MET A 282 -36.89 -28.24 2.72
CA MET A 282 -36.16 -29.51 2.82
C MET A 282 -36.69 -30.38 3.96
N GLY A 283 -36.99 -29.77 5.12
CA GLY A 283 -37.59 -30.46 6.27
C GLY A 283 -38.99 -31.00 5.98
N ASP A 284 -39.82 -30.23 5.27
CA ASP A 284 -41.17 -30.65 4.86
C ASP A 284 -41.12 -31.83 3.87
N ILE A 285 -40.17 -31.83 2.92
CA ILE A 285 -39.94 -32.94 1.97
C ILE A 285 -39.45 -34.17 2.73
N LEU A 286 -38.48 -34.00 3.65
CA LEU A 286 -37.95 -35.08 4.45
C LEU A 286 -39.03 -35.75 5.31
N GLY A 287 -39.96 -34.97 5.87
CA GLY A 287 -41.10 -35.49 6.63
C GLY A 287 -42.06 -36.37 5.82
N GLN A 288 -42.02 -36.29 4.50
CA GLN A 288 -42.83 -37.11 3.58
C GLN A 288 -42.14 -38.43 3.20
N VAL A 289 -40.84 -38.58 3.48
CA VAL A 289 -40.08 -39.81 3.19
C VAL A 289 -40.54 -40.91 4.15
N LYS A 290 -41.24 -41.92 3.63
CA LYS A 290 -41.72 -43.07 4.40
C LYS A 290 -40.84 -44.29 4.17
N GLY A 291 -40.50 -45.00 5.25
CA GLY A 291 -39.83 -46.31 5.16
C GLY A 291 -40.73 -47.33 4.48
N THR A 292 -40.40 -47.71 3.24
CA THR A 292 -41.06 -48.80 2.54
C THR A 292 -40.48 -50.13 3.04
N ASN A 293 -41.30 -50.94 3.73
CA ASN A 293 -40.92 -52.30 4.09
C ASN A 293 -40.87 -53.18 2.82
N VAL A 294 -39.82 -54.01 2.75
CA VAL A 294 -39.59 -55.18 1.87
C VAL A 294 -38.88 -54.91 0.51
N GLY A 295 -37.60 -55.31 0.42
CA GLY A 295 -36.92 -55.67 -0.84
C GLY A 295 -35.55 -55.03 -1.08
N ALA A 296 -34.54 -55.84 -1.44
CA ALA A 296 -33.13 -55.47 -1.62
C ALA A 296 -32.80 -54.52 -2.81
N ASN A 297 -33.79 -53.88 -3.44
CA ASN A 297 -33.63 -52.99 -4.59
C ASN A 297 -33.64 -51.47 -4.25
N ASN A 298 -33.76 -51.09 -2.97
CA ASN A 298 -34.02 -49.70 -2.53
C ASN A 298 -32.81 -48.76 -2.41
N CYS A 299 -31.59 -49.16 -2.75
CA CYS A 299 -30.45 -48.23 -2.70
C CYS A 299 -30.63 -47.03 -3.66
N SER A 300 -31.35 -47.25 -4.78
CA SER A 300 -31.70 -46.20 -5.74
C SER A 300 -32.79 -45.23 -5.25
N SER A 301 -33.72 -45.68 -4.38
CA SER A 301 -34.80 -44.81 -3.88
C SER A 301 -34.31 -43.84 -2.82
N VAL A 302 -33.39 -44.28 -1.96
CA VAL A 302 -32.79 -43.42 -0.92
C VAL A 302 -31.96 -42.30 -1.55
N ALA A 303 -31.23 -42.61 -2.64
CA ALA A 303 -30.49 -41.61 -3.40
C ALA A 303 -31.44 -40.58 -4.05
N GLN A 304 -32.52 -41.04 -4.70
CA GLN A 304 -33.52 -40.15 -5.31
C GLN A 304 -34.26 -39.28 -4.28
N ASP A 305 -34.55 -39.81 -3.10
CA ASP A 305 -35.19 -39.04 -2.03
C ASP A 305 -34.22 -38.01 -1.43
N ALA A 306 -32.93 -38.32 -1.34
CA ALA A 306 -31.90 -37.36 -0.95
C ALA A 306 -31.77 -36.21 -1.98
N ASP A 307 -31.79 -36.53 -3.28
CA ASP A 307 -31.75 -35.52 -4.35
C ASP A 307 -32.93 -34.54 -4.23
N LYS A 308 -34.15 -35.06 -4.04
CA LYS A 308 -35.36 -34.24 -3.85
C LYS A 308 -35.30 -33.39 -2.58
N VAL A 309 -34.77 -33.93 -1.49
CA VAL A 309 -34.62 -33.16 -0.24
C VAL A 309 -33.63 -32.03 -0.42
N LEU A 310 -32.59 -32.18 -1.23
CA LEU A 310 -31.56 -31.16 -1.45
C LEU A 310 -31.91 -30.14 -2.55
N GLU A 311 -32.86 -30.45 -3.43
CA GLU A 311 -33.25 -29.60 -4.58
C GLU A 311 -33.51 -28.12 -4.21
N PRO A 312 -34.26 -27.76 -3.14
CA PRO A 312 -34.55 -26.35 -2.84
C PRO A 312 -33.30 -25.50 -2.54
N ILE A 313 -32.30 -26.08 -1.85
CA ILE A 313 -31.06 -25.36 -1.55
C ILE A 313 -30.12 -25.35 -2.76
N MET A 314 -30.10 -26.42 -3.56
CA MET A 314 -29.26 -26.51 -4.77
C MET A 314 -29.69 -25.49 -5.82
N ASP A 315 -31.00 -25.37 -6.10
CA ASP A 315 -31.54 -24.37 -7.04
C ASP A 315 -31.17 -22.94 -6.62
N PHE A 316 -31.22 -22.67 -5.32
CA PHE A 316 -30.82 -21.38 -4.78
C PHE A 316 -29.33 -21.11 -4.99
N LEU A 317 -28.47 -22.09 -4.67
CA LEU A 317 -27.02 -21.95 -4.80
C LEU A 317 -26.57 -21.83 -6.25
N ASP A 318 -27.19 -22.56 -7.18
CA ASP A 318 -26.88 -22.51 -8.61
C ASP A 318 -27.31 -21.18 -9.26
N SER A 319 -28.23 -20.44 -8.63
CA SER A 319 -28.73 -19.15 -9.12
C SER A 319 -27.90 -17.93 -8.68
N LYS A 320 -26.90 -18.11 -7.80
CA LYS A 320 -26.12 -17.02 -7.19
C LYS A 320 -24.71 -16.87 -7.74
#